data_AF-A0A6C0CY30-F1
#
_entry.id   AF-A0A6C0CY30-F1
#
_cell.length_a   1.000
_cell.length_b   1.000
_cell.length_c   1.000
_cell.angle_alpha   90.00
_cell.angle_beta   90.00
_cell.angle_gamma   90.00
#
_symmetry.space_group_name_H-M   'P 1'
#
loop_
_entity.id
_entity.type
_entity.pdbx_description
1 polymer ?
#
loop_
_entity_poly.entity_id
_entity_poly.type
_entity_poly.pdbx_seq_one_letter_code
_entity_poly.pdbx_strand_id
1 'polypeptide(L)'
;MDLSNSVVSENVIIDPSQNEIVRQKYIQQREEYINKVKVESVNMICRQTDYTEDEAREKLEKNNYNYQIVLNEYFGIKESPKKEQTTNQQIYGEIRNLMDTGARKFRQEQDRAKAYQEYIEKQKKTE
;
A
#
# COMPACT_ATOMS: atom_id res chain seq x y z
N MET A 1 -27.10 -38.89 -29.93
CA MET A 1 -28.00 -38.81 -28.77
C MET A 1 -27.71 -40.03 -27.94
N ASP A 2 -27.24 -39.86 -26.72
CA ASP A 2 -27.45 -40.86 -25.67
C ASP A 2 -27.43 -40.13 -24.33
N LEU A 3 -28.63 -39.98 -23.77
CA LEU A 3 -28.87 -39.63 -22.38
C LEU A 3 -28.85 -40.93 -21.58
N SER A 4 -27.77 -41.18 -20.86
CA SER A 4 -27.83 -41.85 -19.57
C SER A 4 -26.50 -41.69 -18.87
N ASN A 5 -26.44 -40.76 -17.92
CA ASN A 5 -25.69 -41.09 -16.72
C ASN A 5 -26.39 -40.55 -15.49
N SER A 6 -26.43 -41.43 -14.51
CA SER A 6 -27.25 -41.42 -13.32
C SER A 6 -27.06 -40.16 -12.48
N VAL A 7 -28.17 -39.76 -11.87
CA VAL A 7 -28.26 -38.86 -10.73
C VAL A 7 -27.25 -39.28 -9.66
N VAL A 8 -26.11 -38.59 -9.60
CA VAL A 8 -25.28 -38.54 -8.39
C VAL A 8 -25.35 -37.10 -7.92
N SER A 9 -26.32 -36.82 -7.06
CA SER A 9 -26.29 -35.67 -6.18
C SER A 9 -25.15 -35.88 -5.19
N GLU A 10 -23.91 -35.62 -5.62
CA GLU A 10 -22.82 -35.38 -4.69
C GLU A 10 -23.17 -34.09 -3.96
N ASN A 11 -23.50 -34.23 -2.68
CA ASN A 11 -23.47 -33.11 -1.75
C ASN A 11 -22.06 -32.54 -1.81
N VAL A 12 -21.85 -31.49 -2.61
CA VAL A 12 -20.61 -30.71 -2.58
C VAL A 12 -20.60 -30.03 -1.22
N ILE A 13 -19.98 -30.68 -0.24
CA ILE A 13 -19.64 -30.08 1.04
C ILE A 13 -18.57 -29.05 0.71
N ILE A 14 -18.99 -27.81 0.48
CA ILE A 14 -18.09 -26.67 0.39
C ILE A 14 -17.53 -26.50 1.81
N ASP A 15 -16.29 -26.94 2.06
CA ASP A 15 -15.64 -26.80 3.35
C ASP A 15 -15.21 -25.34 3.58
N PRO A 16 -15.91 -24.56 4.44
CA PRO A 16 -15.55 -23.17 4.71
C PRO A 16 -14.28 -23.04 5.57
N SER A 17 -13.82 -24.13 6.20
CA SER A 17 -12.66 -24.15 7.11
C SER A 17 -11.38 -23.68 6.43
N GLN A 18 -11.16 -24.07 5.16
CA GLN A 18 -9.97 -23.63 4.43
C GLN A 18 -9.94 -22.10 4.24
N ASN A 19 -11.10 -21.46 4.10
CA ASN A 19 -11.21 -20.02 3.98
C ASN A 19 -10.95 -19.30 5.32
N GLU A 20 -11.37 -19.91 6.43
CA GLU A 20 -11.10 -19.43 7.78
C GLU A 20 -9.62 -19.57 8.16
N ILE A 21 -8.99 -20.71 7.89
CA ILE A 21 -7.55 -20.94 8.16
C ILE A 21 -6.69 -19.95 7.37
N VAL A 22 -7.00 -19.76 6.08
CA VAL A 22 -6.32 -18.78 5.23
C VAL A 22 -6.48 -17.38 5.80
N ARG A 23 -7.69 -16.99 6.22
CA ARG A 23 -7.96 -15.70 6.85
C ARG A 23 -7.17 -15.52 8.16
N GLN A 24 -7.12 -16.52 9.02
CA GLN A 24 -6.36 -16.46 10.28
C GLN A 24 -4.86 -16.29 10.01
N LYS A 25 -4.32 -17.03 9.03
CA LYS A 25 -2.92 -16.90 8.62
C LYS A 25 -2.59 -15.49 8.13
N TYR A 26 -3.50 -14.86 7.35
CA TYR A 26 -3.33 -13.47 6.93
C TYR A 26 -3.35 -12.48 8.10
N ILE A 27 -4.23 -12.68 9.09
CA ILE A 27 -4.31 -11.84 10.29
C ILE A 27 -3.01 -11.95 11.09
N GLN A 28 -2.53 -13.18 11.33
CA GLN A 28 -1.29 -13.44 12.06
C GLN A 28 -0.08 -12.81 11.37
N GLN A 29 0.08 -13.01 10.06
CA GLN A 29 1.19 -12.40 9.31
C GLN A 29 1.16 -10.87 9.38
N ARG A 30 -0.03 -10.28 9.33
CA ARG A 30 -0.20 -8.83 9.44
C ARG A 30 0.15 -8.33 10.84
N GLU A 31 -0.27 -9.03 11.89
CA GLU A 31 0.06 -8.70 13.28
C GLU A 31 1.57 -8.79 13.54
N GLU A 32 2.22 -9.86 13.06
CA GLU A 32 3.67 -10.02 13.14
C GLU A 32 4.42 -8.88 12.44
N TYR A 33 3.97 -8.52 11.23
CA TYR A 33 4.54 -7.39 10.50
C TYR A 33 4.39 -6.08 11.27
N ILE A 34 3.19 -5.79 11.79
CA ILE A 34 2.94 -4.59 12.59
C ILE A 34 3.85 -4.56 13.82
N ASN A 35 3.97 -5.68 14.54
CA ASN A 35 4.84 -5.77 15.72
C ASN A 35 6.31 -5.54 15.37
N LYS A 36 6.81 -6.09 14.26
CA LYS A 36 8.17 -5.81 13.78
C LYS A 36 8.38 -4.32 13.51
N VAL A 37 7.45 -3.67 12.82
CA VAL A 37 7.54 -2.23 12.53
C VAL A 37 7.54 -1.40 13.81
N LYS A 38 6.72 -1.75 14.80
CA LYS A 38 6.70 -1.09 16.11
C LYS A 38 8.03 -1.19 16.84
N VAL A 39 8.59 -2.40 16.92
CA VAL A 39 9.89 -2.65 17.57
C VAL A 39 11.01 -1.88 16.86
N GLU A 40 11.06 -1.91 15.54
CA GLU A 40 12.05 -1.16 14.77
C GLU A 40 11.92 0.35 14.96
N SER A 41 10.69 0.86 15.10
CA SER A 41 10.44 2.29 15.34
C SER A 41 10.97 2.72 16.72
N VAL A 42 10.77 1.90 17.76
CA VAL A 42 11.33 2.15 19.11
C VAL A 42 12.86 2.11 19.06
N ASN A 43 13.44 1.06 18.47
CA ASN A 43 14.89 0.92 18.33
C ASN A 43 15.52 2.10 17.57
N MET A 44 14.84 2.58 16.52
CA MET A 44 15.30 3.74 15.75
C MET A 44 15.40 5.00 16.61
N ILE A 45 14.40 5.24 17.46
CA ILE A 45 14.38 6.40 18.36
C ILE A 45 15.47 6.27 19.42
N CYS A 46 15.55 5.14 20.12
CA CYS A 46 16.56 4.90 21.16
C CYS A 46 18.02 4.98 20.64
N ARG A 47 18.26 4.75 19.35
CA ARG A 47 19.59 4.95 18.73
C ARG A 47 19.94 6.43 18.48
N GLN A 48 18.94 7.28 18.35
CA GLN A 48 19.09 8.70 17.95
C GLN A 48 18.85 9.68 19.10
N THR A 49 18.20 9.23 20.17
CA THR A 49 17.83 10.02 21.33
C THR A 49 18.24 9.32 22.61
N ASP A 50 18.30 10.07 23.71
CA ASP A 50 18.58 9.53 25.04
C ASP A 50 17.34 8.90 25.71
N TYR A 51 16.29 8.58 24.95
CA TYR A 51 15.07 7.98 25.50
C TYR A 51 15.29 6.50 25.83
N THR A 52 14.77 6.09 26.98
CA THR A 52 14.63 4.67 27.32
C THR A 52 13.61 4.00 26.40
N GLU A 53 13.67 2.66 26.30
CA GLU A 53 12.77 1.88 25.46
C GLU A 53 11.29 2.13 25.80
N ASP A 54 10.99 2.27 27.10
CA ASP A 54 9.65 2.52 27.60
C ASP A 54 9.17 3.94 27.28
N GLU A 55 10.02 4.95 27.44
CA GLU A 55 9.72 6.34 27.07
C GLU A 55 9.50 6.50 25.56
N ALA A 56 10.36 5.85 24.75
CA ALA A 56 10.23 5.86 23.30
C ALA A 56 8.93 5.19 22.85
N ARG A 57 8.55 4.06 23.48
CA ARG A 57 7.28 3.37 23.22
C ARG A 57 6.07 4.24 23.58
N GLU A 58 6.07 4.84 24.77
CA GLU A 58 4.97 5.71 25.21
C GLU A 58 4.80 6.92 24.27
N LYS A 59 5.90 7.57 23.87
CA LYS A 59 5.87 8.69 22.92
C LYS A 59 5.41 8.28 21.53
N LEU A 60 5.82 7.11 21.05
CA LEU A 60 5.34 6.56 19.77
C LEU A 60 3.85 6.25 19.82
N GLU A 61 3.34 5.65 20.90
CA GLU A 61 1.93 5.34 21.05
C GLU A 61 1.05 6.60 21.04
N LYS A 62 1.48 7.66 21.72
CA LYS A 62 0.80 8.97 21.70
C LYS A 62 0.74 9.60 20.30
N ASN A 63 1.74 9.31 19.45
CA ASN A 63 1.87 9.88 18.11
C ASN A 63 1.50 8.89 16.98
N ASN A 64 0.70 7.86 17.27
CA ASN A 64 0.30 6.84 16.27
C ASN A 64 1.48 6.19 15.54
N TYR A 65 2.57 5.93 16.25
CA TYR A 65 3.84 5.37 15.73
C TYR A 65 4.51 6.22 14.64
N ASN A 66 4.22 7.53 14.58
CA ASN A 66 4.95 8.45 13.72
C ASN A 66 6.28 8.87 14.39
N TYR A 67 7.35 8.16 14.06
CA TYR A 67 8.70 8.43 14.57
C TYR A 67 9.21 9.83 14.24
N GLN A 68 8.78 10.43 13.11
CA GLN A 68 9.26 11.73 12.68
C GLN A 68 8.79 12.83 13.63
N ILE A 69 7.55 12.75 14.14
CA ILE A 69 7.02 13.70 15.12
C ILE A 69 7.80 13.59 16.43
N VAL A 70 8.05 12.37 16.92
CA VAL A 70 8.77 12.14 18.18
C VAL A 70 10.22 12.64 18.11
N LEU A 71 10.90 12.42 16.98
CA LEU A 71 12.24 12.94 16.74
C LEU A 71 12.24 14.46 16.62
N ASN A 72 11.31 15.03 15.86
CA ASN A 72 11.16 16.48 15.73
C ASN A 72 10.92 17.14 17.08
N GLU A 73 10.09 16.55 17.94
CA GLU A 73 9.83 17.02 19.31
C GLU A 73 11.11 16.98 20.15
N TYR A 74 11.87 15.89 20.10
CA TYR A 74 13.14 15.77 20.84
C TYR A 74 14.20 16.77 20.39
N PHE A 75 14.37 16.96 19.08
CA PHE A 75 15.33 17.92 18.51
C PHE A 75 14.81 19.38 18.52
N GLY A 76 13.58 19.63 18.97
CA GLY A 76 12.97 20.97 18.96
C GLY A 76 12.70 21.52 17.55
N ILE A 77 12.63 20.65 16.54
CA ILE A 77 12.31 21.03 15.16
C ILE A 77 10.80 21.27 15.08
N LYS A 78 10.41 22.55 14.98
CA LYS A 78 9.02 22.91 14.70
C LYS A 78 8.73 22.66 13.23
N GLU A 79 7.65 21.96 12.94
CA GLU A 79 7.17 21.84 11.56
C GLU A 79 6.96 23.24 10.99
N SER A 80 7.54 23.51 9.82
CA SER A 80 7.27 24.75 9.12
C SER A 80 5.77 24.79 8.82
N PRO A 81 5.06 25.89 9.17
CA PRO A 81 3.64 25.97 8.87
C PRO A 81 3.44 25.71 7.38
N LYS A 82 2.46 24.86 7.05
CA LYS A 82 2.03 24.71 5.66
C LYS A 82 1.66 26.11 5.19
N LYS A 83 2.36 26.59 4.16
CA LYS A 83 2.05 27.90 3.56
C LYS A 83 0.61 27.85 3.11
N GLU A 84 -0.22 28.73 3.69
CA GLU A 84 -1.60 28.87 3.26
C GLU A 84 -1.61 29.27 1.78
N GLN A 85 -2.17 28.39 0.96
CA GLN A 85 -2.33 28.67 -0.46
C GLN A 85 -3.57 29.52 -0.64
N THR A 86 -3.47 30.57 -1.46
CA THR A 86 -4.67 31.32 -1.87
C THR A 86 -5.58 30.42 -2.70
N THR A 87 -6.88 30.72 -2.74
CA THR A 87 -7.86 29.98 -3.56
C THR A 87 -7.37 29.81 -5.00
N ASN A 88 -6.77 30.86 -5.58
CA ASN A 88 -6.23 30.80 -6.94
C ASN A 88 -5.04 29.83 -7.03
N GLN A 89 -4.13 29.81 -6.06
CA GLN A 89 -3.00 28.87 -6.04
C GLN A 89 -3.48 27.42 -5.96
N GLN A 90 -4.53 27.16 -5.18
CA GLN A 90 -5.16 25.84 -5.12
C GLN A 90 -5.80 25.47 -6.46
N ILE A 91 -6.60 26.36 -7.04
CA ILE A 91 -7.23 26.16 -8.35
C ILE A 91 -6.18 25.85 -9.43
N TYR A 92 -5.11 26.64 -9.51
CA TYR A 92 -4.03 26.39 -10.47
C TYR A 92 -3.29 25.08 -10.20
N GLY A 93 -3.15 24.69 -8.93
CA GLY A 93 -2.61 23.39 -8.53
C GLY A 93 -3.46 22.24 -9.05
N GLU A 94 -4.77 22.32 -8.87
CA GLU A 94 -5.72 21.29 -9.33
C GLU A 94 -5.74 21.17 -10.85
N ILE A 95 -5.77 22.30 -11.57
CA ILE A 95 -5.70 22.30 -13.04
C ILE A 95 -4.42 21.62 -13.52
N ARG A 96 -3.27 21.94 -12.90
CA ARG A 96 -2.00 21.31 -13.25
C ARG A 96 -2.03 19.80 -12.97
N ASN A 97 -2.47 19.40 -11.78
CA ASN A 97 -2.56 18.00 -11.39
C ASN A 97 -3.43 17.19 -12.37
N LEU A 98 -4.56 17.76 -12.79
CA LEU A 98 -5.45 17.16 -13.78
C LEU A 98 -4.75 16.96 -15.13
N MET A 99 -4.08 18.00 -15.64
CA MET A 99 -3.34 17.94 -16.90
C MET A 99 -2.19 16.95 -16.83
N ASP A 100 -1.39 16.98 -15.77
CA ASP A 100 -0.24 16.10 -15.57
C ASP A 100 -0.68 14.63 -15.49
N THR A 101 -1.77 14.37 -14.77
CA THR A 101 -2.36 13.04 -14.67
C THR A 101 -2.90 12.56 -16.02
N GLY A 102 -3.62 13.42 -16.75
CA GLY A 102 -4.13 13.11 -18.09
C GLY A 102 -3.00 12.79 -19.07
N ALA A 103 -1.99 13.66 -19.14
CA ALA A 103 -0.84 13.49 -20.02
C ALA A 103 -0.03 12.22 -19.66
N ARG A 104 0.14 11.93 -18.37
CA ARG A 104 0.81 10.69 -17.92
C ARG A 104 0.04 9.45 -18.34
N LYS A 105 -1.29 9.42 -18.16
CA LYS A 105 -2.13 8.30 -18.57
C LYS A 105 -2.07 8.08 -20.08
N PHE A 106 -2.19 9.14 -20.87
CA PHE A 106 -2.12 9.06 -22.33
C PHE A 106 -0.79 8.47 -22.82
N ARG A 107 0.34 8.93 -22.25
CA ARG A 107 1.67 8.36 -22.58
C ARG A 107 1.74 6.87 -22.24
N GLN A 108 1.28 6.48 -21.05
CA GLN A 108 1.26 5.08 -20.64
C GLN A 108 0.41 4.20 -21.56
N GLU A 109 -0.74 4.70 -22.00
CA GLU A 109 -1.61 3.99 -22.94
C GLU A 109 -0.95 3.85 -24.32
N GLN A 110 -0.32 4.92 -24.83
CA GLN A 110 0.41 4.87 -26.09
C GLN A 110 1.59 3.88 -26.04
N ASP A 111 2.36 3.86 -24.96
CA ASP A 111 3.48 2.93 -24.78
C ASP A 111 2.99 1.48 -24.71
N ARG A 112 1.88 1.22 -23.99
CA ARG A 112 1.25 -0.12 -23.95
C ARG A 112 0.74 -0.57 -25.31
N ALA A 113 0.10 0.33 -26.06
CA ALA A 113 -0.42 0.04 -27.39
C ALA A 113 0.73 -0.31 -28.36
N LYS A 114 1.84 0.45 -28.33
CA LYS A 114 3.05 0.15 -29.11
C LYS A 114 3.65 -1.20 -28.74
N ALA A 115 3.84 -1.48 -27.46
CA ALA A 115 4.39 -2.75 -26.99
C ALA A 115 3.52 -3.95 -27.43
N TYR A 116 2.20 -3.78 -27.41
CA TYR A 116 1.26 -4.81 -27.88
C TYR A 116 1.34 -5.02 -29.39
N GLN A 117 1.44 -3.95 -30.18
CA GLN A 117 1.64 -4.04 -31.63
C GLN A 117 2.95 -4.75 -31.98
N GLU A 118 4.06 -4.38 -31.34
CA GLU A 118 5.35 -5.03 -31.53
C GLU A 118 5.30 -6.53 -31.18
N TYR A 119 4.58 -6.90 -30.13
CA TYR A 119 4.35 -8.30 -29.76
C TYR A 119 3.60 -9.07 -30.86
N ILE A 120 2.50 -8.50 -31.37
CA ILE A 120 1.72 -9.11 -32.46
C ILE A 120 2.58 -9.27 -33.72
N GLU A 121 3.37 -8.26 -34.08
CA GLU A 121 4.25 -8.32 -35.26
C GLU A 121 5.32 -9.40 -35.14
N LYS A 122 5.89 -9.60 -33.94
CA LYS A 122 6.86 -10.69 -33.70
C LYS A 122 6.22 -12.07 -33.86
N GLN A 123 5.00 -12.26 -33.34
CA GLN A 123 4.28 -13.52 -33.49
C GLN A 123 4.01 -13.85 -34.96
N LYS A 124 3.52 -12.86 -35.73
CA LYS A 124 3.25 -13.01 -37.18
C LYS A 124 4.49 -13.29 -38.04
N LYS A 125 5.69 -12.91 -37.61
CA LYS A 125 6.95 -13.17 -38.31
C LYS A 125 7.57 -14.53 -37.98
N THR A 126 7.05 -15.21 -36.95
CA THR A 126 7.57 -16.50 -36.48
C THR A 126 6.73 -17.68 -37.02
N GLU A 127 5.56 -17.40 -37.61
CA GLU A 127 4.77 -18.32 -38.45
C GLU A 127 5.23 -18.27 -39.92
#